data_AF-A0A7V9SFM8-F1
#
_entry.id   AF-A0A7V9SFM8-F1
#
_cell.length_a   1.000
_cell.length_b   1.000
_cell.length_c   1.000
_cell.angle_alpha   90.00
_cell.angle_beta   90.00
_cell.angle_gamma   90.00
#
_symmetry.space_group_name_H-M   'P 1'
#
loop_
_entity.id
_entity.type
_entity.pdbx_description
1 polymer ?
#
loop_
_entity_poly.entity_id
_entity_poly.type
_entity_poly.pdbx_seq_one_letter_code
_entity_poly.pdbx_strand_id
1 'polypeptide(L)'
;MAKDMPQPDGSIPQKPTLFQTVGAMVAGIIAVKLATYVITTLWRLVTREDPPQIDQAVPAAKKAAWIALVGAASGAARQSARDLIKPPQSGPA
;
A
#
# COMPACT_ATOMS: atom_id res chain seq x y z
N MET A 1 -2.24 -32.29 -13.50
CA MET A 1 -2.59 -30.98 -12.92
C MET A 1 -1.31 -30.38 -12.35
N ALA A 2 -0.71 -29.41 -13.03
CA ALA A 2 0.52 -28.77 -12.60
C ALA A 2 0.18 -27.58 -11.69
N LYS A 3 0.49 -27.63 -10.39
CA LYS A 3 0.52 -26.40 -9.58
C LYS A 3 1.27 -26.48 -8.24
N ASP A 4 2.42 -27.13 -8.20
CA ASP A 4 3.40 -26.96 -7.11
C ASP A 4 4.77 -26.70 -7.73
N MET A 5 4.90 -25.57 -8.44
CA MET A 5 6.22 -25.12 -8.88
C MET A 5 6.90 -24.50 -7.65
N PRO A 6 8.07 -25.02 -7.24
CA PRO A 6 8.85 -24.40 -6.17
C PRO A 6 9.13 -22.94 -6.53
N GLN A 7 9.00 -22.05 -5.55
CA GLN A 7 9.49 -20.69 -5.68
C GLN A 7 11.02 -20.72 -5.90
N PRO A 8 11.65 -19.64 -6.41
CA PRO A 8 13.10 -19.60 -6.68
C PRO A 8 14.00 -19.95 -5.48
N ASP A 9 13.43 -19.98 -4.28
CA ASP A 9 14.03 -20.34 -3.00
C ASP A 9 13.75 -21.80 -2.56
N GLY A 10 13.07 -22.61 -3.38
CA GLY A 10 12.75 -24.01 -3.08
C GLY A 10 11.53 -24.23 -2.18
N SER A 11 10.83 -23.16 -1.78
CA SER A 11 9.67 -23.25 -0.88
C SER A 11 8.37 -23.60 -1.62
N ILE A 12 7.48 -24.35 -0.94
CA ILE A 12 6.13 -24.65 -1.43
C ILE A 12 5.20 -23.50 -1.04
N PRO A 13 4.51 -22.83 -2.00
CA PRO A 13 3.58 -21.75 -1.68
C PRO A 13 2.38 -22.26 -0.85
N GLN A 14 2.28 -21.86 0.42
CA GLN A 14 1.09 -22.13 1.24
C GLN A 14 -0.01 -21.10 0.97
N LYS A 15 -1.26 -21.58 0.97
CA LYS A 15 -2.44 -20.69 0.89
C LYS A 15 -2.50 -19.80 2.15
N PRO A 16 -2.78 -18.50 2.02
CA PRO A 16 -2.95 -17.62 3.18
C PRO A 16 -4.06 -18.12 4.10
N THR A 17 -3.82 -18.11 5.40
CA THR A 17 -4.88 -18.41 6.38
C THR A 17 -5.88 -17.25 6.46
N LEU A 18 -7.09 -17.52 6.97
CA LEU A 18 -8.10 -16.46 7.22
C LEU A 18 -7.52 -15.35 8.12
N PHE A 19 -6.74 -15.71 9.13
CA PHE A 19 -6.06 -14.75 10.01
C PHE A 19 -5.03 -13.89 9.27
N GLN A 20 -4.25 -14.46 8.34
CA GLN A 20 -3.32 -13.69 7.50
C GLN A 20 -4.05 -12.78 6.53
N THR A 21 -5.20 -13.20 6.02
CA THR A 21 -6.05 -12.39 5.14
C THR A 21 -6.62 -11.18 5.88
N VAL A 22 -7.14 -11.40 7.10
CA VAL A 22 -7.63 -10.31 7.97
C VAL A 22 -6.49 -9.39 8.39
N GLY A 23 -5.34 -9.95 8.80
CA GLY A 23 -4.14 -9.18 9.11
C GLY A 23 -3.65 -8.33 7.93
N ALA A 24 -3.67 -8.88 6.71
CA ALA A 24 -3.33 -8.17 5.48
C ALA A 24 -4.26 -7.00 5.20
N MET A 25 -5.56 -7.17 5.41
CA MET A 25 -6.51 -6.07 5.27
C MET A 25 -6.25 -4.96 6.27
N VAL A 26 -6.10 -5.28 7.55
CA VAL A 26 -5.87 -4.28 8.61
C VAL A 26 -4.55 -3.53 8.38
N ALA A 27 -3.47 -4.25 8.10
CA ALA A 27 -2.18 -3.65 7.78
C ALA A 27 -2.24 -2.76 6.52
N GLY A 28 -2.98 -3.20 5.49
CA GLY A 28 -3.21 -2.40 4.29
C GLY A 28 -3.93 -1.07 4.58
N ILE A 29 -4.96 -1.09 5.45
CA ILE A 29 -5.68 0.13 5.86
C ILE A 29 -4.75 1.08 6.62
N ILE A 30 -3.97 0.55 7.57
CA ILE A 30 -3.03 1.34 8.36
C ILE A 30 -1.95 1.96 7.46
N ALA A 31 -1.37 1.17 6.55
CA ALA A 31 -0.36 1.63 5.61
C ALA A 31 -0.87 2.77 4.73
N VAL A 32 -2.10 2.68 4.21
CA VAL A 32 -2.71 3.75 3.40
C VAL A 32 -2.94 5.01 4.23
N LYS A 33 -3.41 4.87 5.47
CA LYS A 33 -3.59 6.03 6.37
C LYS A 33 -2.26 6.72 6.67
N LEU A 34 -1.23 5.96 7.00
CA LEU A 34 0.11 6.49 7.25
C LEU A 34 0.68 7.17 6.00
N ALA A 35 0.55 6.55 4.83
CA ALA A 35 0.98 7.14 3.56
C ALA A 35 0.28 8.47 3.29
N THR A 36 -1.04 8.52 3.47
CA THR A 36 -1.82 9.76 3.32
C THR A 36 -1.35 10.84 4.29
N TYR A 37 -1.10 10.48 5.55
CA TYR A 37 -0.59 11.43 6.54
C TYR A 37 0.78 11.99 6.16
N VAL A 38 1.72 11.13 5.75
CA VAL A 38 3.06 11.54 5.30
C VAL A 38 2.95 12.50 4.11
N ILE A 39 2.14 12.16 3.12
CA ILE A 39 1.90 13.00 1.95
C ILE A 39 1.30 14.35 2.33
N THR A 40 0.27 14.38 3.18
CA THR A 40 -0.33 15.64 3.61
C THR A 40 0.70 16.53 4.32
N THR A 41 1.58 15.92 5.10
CA THR A 41 2.66 16.63 5.80
C THR A 41 3.70 17.16 4.80
N LEU A 42 4.14 16.33 3.85
CA LEU A 42 5.08 16.73 2.80
C LEU A 42 4.50 17.84 1.90
N TRP A 43 3.22 17.75 1.57
CA TRP A 43 2.53 18.78 0.79
C TRP A 43 2.55 20.11 1.52
N ARG A 44 2.15 20.14 2.79
CA ARG A 44 2.20 21.33 3.63
C ARG A 44 3.62 21.88 3.77
N LEU A 45 4.63 21.01 3.86
CA LEU A 45 6.02 21.42 3.97
C LEU A 45 6.54 22.08 2.68
N VAL A 46 6.26 21.47 1.52
CA VAL A 46 6.78 21.89 0.22
C VAL A 46 6.01 23.08 -0.35
N THR A 47 4.67 23.04 -0.26
CA THR A 47 3.80 24.07 -0.84
C THR A 47 3.47 25.19 0.12
N ARG A 48 3.66 24.99 1.43
CA ARG A 48 3.21 25.90 2.50
C ARG A 48 1.69 26.13 2.51
N GLU A 49 0.94 25.27 1.83
CA GLU A 49 -0.51 25.35 1.70
C GLU A 49 -1.18 24.07 2.21
N ASP A 50 -2.47 24.17 2.52
CA ASP A 50 -3.27 22.98 2.77
C ASP A 50 -3.52 22.18 1.48
N PRO A 51 -3.57 20.85 1.59
CA PRO A 51 -3.92 20.00 0.46
C PRO A 51 -5.33 20.33 -0.04
N PRO A 52 -5.55 20.39 -1.37
CA PRO A 52 -6.81 20.82 -1.92
C PRO A 52 -7.93 19.82 -1.62
N GLN A 53 -9.06 20.32 -1.10
CA GLN A 53 -10.24 19.50 -0.89
C GLN A 53 -11.02 19.33 -2.20
N ILE A 54 -11.83 18.26 -2.28
CA ILE A 54 -12.61 17.93 -3.48
C ILE A 54 -13.56 19.09 -3.85
N ASP A 55 -14.19 19.70 -2.86
CA ASP A 55 -15.19 20.77 -3.05
C ASP A 55 -14.58 22.17 -3.13
N GLN A 56 -13.27 22.30 -2.90
CA GLN A 56 -12.60 23.61 -2.89
C GLN A 56 -12.39 24.11 -4.33
N ALA A 57 -12.68 25.38 -4.60
CA ALA A 57 -12.40 25.99 -5.91
C ALA A 57 -10.90 26.32 -6.06
N VAL A 58 -10.11 25.34 -6.49
CA VAL A 58 -8.69 25.48 -6.83
C VAL A 58 -8.43 25.03 -8.28
N PRO A 59 -7.33 25.47 -8.93
CA PRO A 59 -7.02 25.08 -10.30
C PRO A 59 -7.01 23.56 -10.49
N ALA A 60 -7.61 23.09 -11.59
CA ALA A 60 -7.77 21.66 -11.87
C ALA A 60 -6.43 20.91 -11.87
N ALA A 61 -5.37 21.54 -12.38
CA ALA A 61 -4.02 20.97 -12.36
C ALA A 61 -3.51 20.70 -10.93
N LYS A 62 -3.79 21.60 -9.97
CA LYS A 62 -3.39 21.45 -8.57
C LYS A 62 -4.14 20.29 -7.91
N LYS A 63 -5.44 20.14 -8.19
CA LYS A 63 -6.24 18.98 -7.73
C LYS A 63 -5.72 17.68 -8.34
N ALA A 64 -5.44 17.68 -9.64
CA ALA A 64 -4.93 16.50 -10.33
C ALA A 64 -3.58 16.06 -9.75
N ALA A 65 -2.66 17.00 -9.51
CA ALA A 65 -1.38 16.73 -8.87
C ALA A 65 -1.55 16.12 -7.47
N TRP A 66 -2.44 16.69 -6.66
CA TRP A 66 -2.74 16.17 -5.33
C TRP A 66 -3.29 14.74 -5.36
N ILE A 67 -4.31 14.50 -6.20
CA ILE A 67 -4.94 13.17 -6.34
C ILE A 67 -3.94 12.15 -6.86
N ALA A 68 -3.12 12.52 -7.85
CA ALA A 68 -2.07 11.65 -8.39
C ALA A 68 -1.06 11.26 -7.31
N LEU A 69 -0.66 12.21 -6.46
CA LEU A 69 0.32 11.99 -5.41
C LEU A 69 -0.23 11.08 -4.31
N VAL A 70 -1.47 11.30 -3.86
CA VAL A 70 -2.17 10.41 -2.92
C VAL A 70 -2.35 9.01 -3.51
N GLY A 71 -2.75 8.92 -4.78
CA GLY A 71 -2.93 7.65 -5.49
C GLY A 71 -1.63 6.85 -5.59
N ALA A 72 -0.54 7.50 -6.02
CA ALA A 72 0.76 6.87 -6.18
C ALA A 72 1.29 6.30 -4.86
N ALA A 73 1.29 7.11 -3.80
CA ALA A 73 1.79 6.68 -2.50
C ALA A 73 0.88 5.65 -1.81
N SER A 74 -0.45 5.73 -1.98
CA SER A 74 -1.36 4.70 -1.50
C SER A 74 -1.12 3.37 -2.22
N GLY A 75 -0.83 3.40 -3.53
CA GLY A 75 -0.41 2.24 -4.30
C GLY A 75 0.89 1.63 -3.77
N ALA A 76 1.91 2.47 -3.57
CA ALA A 76 3.19 2.04 -3.01
C ALA A 76 3.03 1.44 -1.60
N ALA A 77 2.26 2.09 -0.71
CA ALA A 77 2.03 1.62 0.65
C ALA A 77 1.29 0.28 0.70
N ARG A 78 0.33 0.05 -0.19
CA ARG A 78 -0.34 -1.27 -0.33
C ARG A 78 0.64 -2.33 -0.80
N GLN A 79 1.52 -2.01 -1.74
CA GLN A 79 2.54 -2.94 -2.21
C GLN A 79 3.50 -3.31 -1.07
N SER A 80 4.03 -2.31 -0.35
CA SER A 80 4.89 -2.56 0.81
C SER A 80 4.20 -3.35 1.92
N ALA A 81 2.91 -3.09 2.19
CA ALA A 81 2.15 -3.86 3.16
C ALA A 81 1.98 -5.32 2.73
N ARG A 82 1.79 -5.59 1.43
CA ARG A 82 1.77 -6.96 0.90
C ARG A 82 3.12 -7.64 1.01
N ASP A 83 4.22 -6.93 0.76
CA ASP A 83 5.57 -7.48 0.87
C ASP A 83 5.92 -7.90 2.30
N LEU A 84 5.33 -7.25 3.30
CA LEU A 84 5.46 -7.61 4.72
C LEU A 84 4.59 -8.81 5.12
N ILE A 85 3.52 -9.10 4.38
CA ILE A 85 2.52 -10.11 4.72
C ILE A 85 2.60 -11.23 3.69
N LYS A 86 3.79 -11.82 3.61
CA LYS A 86 4.02 -13.03 2.82
C LYS A 86 3.43 -14.23 3.56
N PRO A 87 2.84 -15.21 2.84
CA PRO A 87 2.43 -16.46 3.46
C PRO A 87 3.65 -17.14 4.10
N PRO A 88 3.48 -17.87 5.21
CA PRO A 88 4.54 -18.67 5.78
C PRO A 88 5.05 -19.62 4.70
N GLN A 89 6.32 -19.46 4.35
CA GLN A 89 7.02 -20.41 3.50
C GLN A 89 7.44 -21.57 4.40
N SER A 90 6.99 -22.79 4.08
CA SER A 90 7.56 -23.98 4.68
C SER A 90 8.77 -24.43 3.85
N GLY A 91 9.97 -24.44 4.45
CA GLY A 91 11.07 -25.30 4.02
C GLY A 91 12.46 -24.88 4.55
N PRO A 92 13.45 -25.81 4.57
CA PRO A 92 13.41 -27.18 5.08
C PRO A 92 13.85 -27.22 6.57
N ALA A 93 14.01 -28.43 7.13
CA ALA A 93 14.55 -28.67 8.47
C ALA A 93 15.97 -28.10 8.67
#